data_AF-F2LS11-F1
#
_entry.id   AF-F2LS11-F1
#
_cell.length_a   1.000
_cell.length_b   1.000
_cell.length_c   1.000
_cell.angle_alpha   90.00
_cell.angle_beta   90.00
_cell.angle_gamma   90.00
#
_symmetry.space_group_name_H-M   'P 1'
#
loop_
_entity.id
_entity.type
_entity.pdbx_description
1 polymer ?
#
loop_
_entity_poly.entity_id
_entity_poly.type
_entity_poly.pdbx_seq_one_letter_code
_entity_poly.pdbx_strand_id
1 'polypeptide(L)'
;MRDQNAAKLLAKVMGWEDLETVPQVLSTLQLLADFKYDHYQRFGPGRRFIESLALWLHQFEPHDRQVALGLVLDHLVFISDAEFSHLVRTAYRDWIVQERMRLVSEEHEIPSFRVQEIASHRRFEQLRLTSLYLGLSDGARTNELRRASDGDIGNEQIWQAYELGDEKAGDMLKDLKASLHNAGFASEAPHFNLIWLLDDFSGSGNTYIRYNGAERRFQGKLPKIYQRLHQRGMVDPSHYEVFLMLYTATRQAIDHIEYWSERFTTDHGFKPLQVRVLCPIEPEVSLTTNTSPALQALLANPSYSNNSVVDKHFLVGGSDEASLGFAGCALPVVLGHNTPNNSVYLLWGPEQFKPYGLFPRVSRHREF
;
A
#
# COMPACT_ATOMS: atom_id res chain seq x y z
N MET A 1 -34.70 1.88 11.84
CA MET A 1 -35.29 0.59 12.26
C MET A 1 -34.27 -0.56 12.21
N ARG A 2 -33.36 -0.62 11.22
CA ARG A 2 -32.29 -1.64 11.15
C ARG A 2 -31.13 -1.38 12.13
N ASP A 3 -30.69 -0.13 12.28
CA ASP A 3 -29.54 0.20 13.17
C ASP A 3 -29.84 -0.05 14.65
N GLN A 4 -31.10 0.14 15.06
CA GLN A 4 -31.58 -0.23 16.40
C GLN A 4 -31.52 -1.74 16.66
N ASN A 5 -31.63 -2.59 15.63
CA ASN A 5 -31.51 -4.04 15.80
C ASN A 5 -30.05 -4.48 15.89
N ALA A 6 -29.17 -3.86 15.11
CA ALA A 6 -27.73 -4.10 15.18
C ALA A 6 -27.15 -3.68 16.56
N ALA A 7 -27.57 -2.53 17.07
CA ALA A 7 -27.24 -2.06 18.41
C ALA A 7 -27.69 -3.05 19.52
N LYS A 8 -28.92 -3.55 19.43
CA LYS A 8 -29.44 -4.56 20.36
C LYS A 8 -28.66 -5.87 20.29
N LEU A 9 -28.27 -6.30 19.09
CA LEU A 9 -27.45 -7.48 18.90
C LEU A 9 -26.08 -7.31 19.57
N LEU A 10 -25.41 -6.17 19.35
CA LEU A 10 -24.13 -5.88 19.97
C LEU A 10 -24.23 -5.87 21.49
N ALA A 11 -25.22 -5.18 22.07
CA ALA A 11 -25.44 -5.14 23.51
C ALA A 11 -25.67 -6.55 24.09
N LYS A 12 -26.45 -7.39 23.39
CA LYS A 12 -26.68 -8.78 23.79
C LYS A 12 -25.40 -9.62 23.76
N VAL A 13 -24.57 -9.46 22.73
CA VAL A 13 -23.29 -10.19 22.62
C VAL A 13 -22.32 -9.77 23.72
N MET A 14 -22.31 -8.49 24.07
CA MET A 14 -21.45 -7.94 25.12
C MET A 14 -21.98 -8.19 26.54
N GLY A 15 -23.23 -8.65 26.70
CA GLY A 15 -23.85 -8.82 28.02
C GLY A 15 -24.08 -7.49 28.74
N TRP A 16 -24.26 -6.39 27.99
CA TRP A 16 -24.56 -5.09 28.56
C TRP A 16 -26.01 -5.05 29.04
N GLU A 17 -26.21 -5.12 30.36
CA GLU A 17 -27.51 -4.98 31.01
C GLU A 17 -27.91 -3.50 31.19
N ASP A 18 -26.92 -2.60 31.21
CA ASP A 18 -27.10 -1.16 31.40
C ASP A 18 -27.27 -0.42 30.06
N LEU A 19 -28.36 0.34 29.94
CA LEU A 19 -28.71 1.14 28.77
C LEU A 19 -27.88 2.43 28.64
N GLU A 20 -27.02 2.81 29.61
CA GLU A 20 -26.19 4.02 29.52
C GLU A 20 -24.81 3.80 28.85
N THR A 21 -24.20 2.61 29.03
CA THR A 21 -22.92 2.26 28.36
C THR A 21 -23.11 2.09 26.84
N VAL A 22 -24.29 1.64 26.45
CA VAL A 22 -24.69 1.30 25.10
C VAL A 22 -24.65 2.54 24.16
N PRO A 23 -25.28 3.70 24.48
CA PRO A 23 -25.23 4.91 23.66
C PRO A 23 -23.83 5.49 23.41
N GLN A 24 -22.95 5.49 24.41
CA GLN A 24 -21.66 6.16 24.30
C GLN A 24 -20.75 5.44 23.29
N VAL A 25 -20.60 4.13 23.43
CA VAL A 25 -19.80 3.31 22.50
C VAL A 25 -20.49 3.21 21.13
N LEU A 26 -21.81 3.02 21.10
CA LEU A 26 -22.54 2.90 19.83
C LEU A 26 -22.52 4.19 19.01
N SER A 27 -22.59 5.37 19.64
CA SER A 27 -22.59 6.63 18.89
C SER A 27 -21.29 6.81 18.09
N THR A 28 -20.14 6.53 18.72
CA THR A 28 -18.83 6.56 18.06
C THR A 28 -18.71 5.48 16.98
N LEU A 29 -19.11 4.25 17.28
CA LEU A 29 -19.07 3.16 16.31
C LEU A 29 -20.00 3.41 15.12
N GLN A 30 -21.19 3.97 15.34
CA GLN A 30 -22.13 4.30 14.26
C GLN A 30 -21.58 5.41 13.38
N LEU A 31 -21.00 6.45 13.98
CA LEU A 31 -20.34 7.51 13.24
C LEU A 31 -19.23 6.93 12.34
N LEU A 32 -18.34 6.10 12.89
CA LEU A 32 -17.27 5.50 12.11
C LEU A 32 -17.76 4.46 11.09
N ALA A 33 -18.85 3.75 11.39
CA ALA A 33 -19.51 2.86 10.45
C ALA A 33 -20.01 3.63 9.23
N ASP A 34 -20.79 4.69 9.46
CA ASP A 34 -21.41 5.50 8.42
C ASP A 34 -20.37 6.21 7.55
N PHE A 35 -19.27 6.70 8.14
CA PHE A 35 -18.24 7.42 7.41
C PHE A 35 -17.16 6.53 6.79
N LYS A 36 -16.81 5.40 7.43
CA LYS A 36 -15.65 4.58 7.03
C LYS A 36 -15.98 3.09 6.88
N TYR A 37 -16.41 2.43 7.95
CA TYR A 37 -16.34 0.96 8.01
C TYR A 37 -17.38 0.24 7.15
N ASP A 38 -18.57 0.82 6.96
CA ASP A 38 -19.59 0.25 6.06
C ASP A 38 -19.15 0.27 4.59
N HIS A 39 -18.18 1.11 4.25
CA HIS A 39 -17.63 1.21 2.90
C HIS A 39 -16.51 0.20 2.62
N TYR A 40 -16.24 -0.74 3.53
CA TYR A 40 -15.29 -1.81 3.26
C TYR A 40 -15.78 -2.69 2.10
N GLN A 41 -15.07 -2.67 0.97
CA GLN A 41 -15.53 -3.22 -0.31
C GLN A 41 -15.69 -4.75 -0.31
N ARG A 42 -15.19 -5.46 0.71
CA ARG A 42 -15.39 -6.91 0.86
C ARG A 42 -16.59 -7.27 1.71
N PHE A 43 -17.31 -6.28 2.25
CA PHE A 43 -18.64 -6.53 2.77
C PHE A 43 -19.61 -6.78 1.61
N GLY A 44 -20.34 -7.89 1.71
CA GLY A 44 -21.38 -8.23 0.74
C GLY A 44 -22.52 -7.21 0.75
N PRO A 45 -23.38 -7.20 -0.29
CA PRO A 45 -24.52 -6.28 -0.36
C PRO A 45 -25.39 -6.32 0.90
N GLY A 46 -25.62 -5.17 1.50
CA GLY A 46 -26.45 -5.03 2.70
C GLY A 46 -25.77 -5.42 4.02
N ARG A 47 -24.53 -5.91 4.01
CA ARG A 47 -23.74 -6.15 5.22
C ARG A 47 -23.28 -4.82 5.80
N ARG A 48 -23.49 -4.65 7.10
CA ARG A 48 -23.10 -3.47 7.88
C ARG A 48 -22.01 -3.82 8.88
N PHE A 49 -21.22 -2.83 9.27
CA PHE A 49 -20.13 -2.97 10.20
C PHE A 49 -20.60 -3.36 11.59
N ILE A 50 -21.63 -2.71 12.15
CA ILE A 50 -22.08 -2.98 13.53
C ILE A 50 -22.57 -4.44 13.69
N GLU A 51 -23.30 -4.95 12.71
CA GLU A 51 -23.73 -6.35 12.69
C GLU A 51 -22.52 -7.30 12.56
N SER A 52 -21.58 -6.95 11.68
CA SER A 52 -20.33 -7.72 11.50
C SER A 52 -19.48 -7.73 12.76
N LEU A 53 -19.42 -6.61 13.49
CA LEU A 53 -18.73 -6.48 14.76
C LEU A 53 -19.38 -7.36 15.83
N ALA A 54 -20.70 -7.36 15.94
CA ALA A 54 -21.39 -8.20 16.92
C ALA A 54 -21.20 -9.70 16.62
N LEU A 55 -21.30 -10.11 15.35
CA LEU A 55 -21.04 -11.49 14.93
C LEU A 55 -19.58 -11.89 15.15
N TRP A 56 -18.64 -10.98 14.89
CA TRP A 56 -17.22 -11.19 15.13
C TRP A 56 -16.92 -11.34 16.62
N LEU A 57 -17.45 -10.46 17.47
CA LEU A 57 -17.32 -10.52 18.93
C LEU A 57 -17.93 -11.79 19.53
N HIS A 58 -18.98 -12.34 18.91
CA HIS A 58 -19.61 -13.58 19.35
C HIS A 58 -18.69 -14.80 19.19
N GLN A 59 -17.64 -14.72 18.35
CA GLN A 59 -16.65 -15.79 18.19
C GLN A 59 -15.70 -15.94 19.37
N PHE A 60 -15.63 -14.95 20.27
CA PHE A 60 -14.73 -14.93 21.42
C PHE A 60 -15.43 -15.41 22.69
N GLU A 61 -14.63 -15.96 23.61
CA GLU A 61 -15.05 -16.24 24.97
C GLU A 61 -15.56 -14.96 25.66
N PRO A 62 -16.58 -15.04 26.54
CA PRO A 62 -17.20 -13.85 27.12
C PRO A 62 -16.22 -12.89 27.81
N HIS A 63 -15.16 -13.40 28.43
CA HIS A 63 -14.15 -12.60 29.13
C HIS A 63 -13.20 -11.84 28.18
N ASP A 64 -13.06 -12.29 26.93
CA ASP A 64 -12.17 -11.70 25.92
C ASP A 64 -12.86 -10.62 25.07
N ARG A 65 -14.19 -10.61 25.03
CA ARG A 65 -14.98 -9.70 24.18
C ARG A 65 -14.68 -8.23 24.43
N GLN A 66 -14.48 -7.84 25.69
CA GLN A 66 -14.18 -6.45 26.03
C GLN A 66 -12.81 -6.02 25.48
N VAL A 67 -11.82 -6.90 25.52
CA VAL A 67 -10.48 -6.65 24.97
C VAL A 67 -10.53 -6.59 23.45
N ALA A 68 -11.27 -7.51 22.83
CA ALA A 68 -11.50 -7.53 21.38
C ALA A 68 -12.23 -6.27 20.88
N LEU A 69 -13.19 -5.75 21.66
CA LEU A 69 -13.84 -4.47 21.37
C LEU A 69 -12.85 -3.29 21.53
N GLY A 70 -12.00 -3.31 22.56
CA GLY A 70 -10.94 -2.32 22.75
C GLY A 70 -9.95 -2.26 21.58
N LEU A 71 -9.61 -3.41 20.97
CA LEU A 71 -8.82 -3.45 19.73
C LEU A 71 -9.45 -2.59 18.62
N VAL A 72 -10.78 -2.60 18.50
CA VAL A 72 -11.50 -1.85 17.47
C VAL A 72 -11.60 -0.37 17.83
N LEU A 73 -11.88 -0.05 19.09
CA LEU A 73 -12.10 1.32 19.53
C LEU A 73 -10.80 2.13 19.63
N ASP A 74 -9.73 1.49 20.12
CA ASP A 74 -8.52 2.20 20.55
C ASP A 74 -7.36 2.08 19.55
N HIS A 75 -7.36 1.05 18.70
CA HIS A 75 -6.21 0.72 17.85
C HIS A 75 -6.50 0.64 16.35
N LEU A 76 -7.76 0.45 15.92
CA LEU A 76 -8.07 0.21 14.51
C LEU A 76 -7.72 1.41 13.62
N VAL A 77 -6.80 1.20 12.68
CA VAL A 77 -6.44 2.17 11.64
C VAL A 77 -7.13 1.77 10.35
N PHE A 78 -8.22 2.46 10.01
CA PHE A 78 -8.93 2.26 8.75
C PHE A 78 -8.65 3.39 7.78
N ILE A 79 -8.05 3.04 6.64
CA ILE A 79 -7.78 3.95 5.52
C ILE A 79 -8.85 3.74 4.46
N SER A 80 -9.78 4.68 4.36
CA SER A 80 -10.90 4.66 3.42
C SER A 80 -10.44 4.86 1.96
N ASP A 81 -11.33 4.50 1.03
CA ASP A 81 -11.10 4.76 -0.40
C ASP A 81 -10.92 6.25 -0.70
N ALA A 82 -11.70 7.11 -0.02
CA ALA A 82 -11.63 8.55 -0.14
C ALA A 82 -10.29 9.13 0.37
N GLU A 83 -9.77 8.61 1.48
CA GLU A 83 -8.45 8.99 2.02
C GLU A 83 -7.34 8.59 1.06
N PHE A 84 -7.36 7.36 0.52
CA PHE A 84 -6.41 6.97 -0.52
C PHE A 84 -6.51 7.85 -1.76
N SER A 85 -7.72 8.11 -2.25
CA SER A 85 -7.95 9.01 -3.38
C SER A 85 -7.37 10.40 -3.14
N HIS A 86 -7.49 10.92 -1.93
CA HIS A 86 -6.88 12.20 -1.56
C HIS A 86 -5.34 12.16 -1.65
N LEU A 87 -4.70 11.10 -1.13
CA LEU A 87 -3.25 10.89 -1.24
C LEU A 87 -2.79 10.78 -2.71
N VAL A 88 -3.53 10.04 -3.54
CA VAL A 88 -3.16 9.88 -4.96
C VAL A 88 -3.29 11.20 -5.73
N ARG A 89 -4.31 12.01 -5.41
CA ARG A 89 -4.54 13.29 -6.09
C ARG A 89 -3.47 14.34 -5.77
N THR A 90 -2.90 14.28 -4.58
CA THR A 90 -1.84 15.19 -4.13
C THR A 90 -0.45 14.73 -4.62
N ALA A 91 -0.26 13.41 -4.79
CA ALA A 91 1.00 12.81 -5.24
C ALA A 91 1.65 13.47 -6.46
N TYR A 92 0.86 13.84 -7.48
CA TYR A 92 1.42 14.44 -8.70
C TYR A 92 2.06 15.81 -8.44
N ARG A 93 1.30 16.73 -7.83
CA ARG A 93 1.75 18.12 -7.66
C ARG A 93 2.74 18.27 -6.50
N ASP A 94 2.52 17.53 -5.42
CA ASP A 94 3.24 17.74 -4.16
C ASP A 94 4.53 16.92 -4.10
N TRP A 95 4.66 15.88 -4.93
CA TRP A 95 5.85 15.02 -4.96
C TRP A 95 6.48 14.93 -6.35
N ILE A 96 5.74 14.46 -7.36
CA ILE A 96 6.32 14.19 -8.69
C ILE A 96 6.84 15.49 -9.34
N VAL A 97 6.04 16.55 -9.30
CA VAL A 97 6.43 17.87 -9.83
C VAL A 97 7.57 18.47 -8.99
N GLN A 98 7.56 18.30 -7.67
CA GLN A 98 8.61 18.84 -6.79
C GLN A 98 9.96 18.16 -7.02
N GLU A 99 10.00 16.83 -7.20
CA GLU A 99 11.23 16.12 -7.55
C GLU A 99 11.75 16.55 -8.92
N ARG A 100 10.86 16.78 -9.89
CA ARG A 100 11.24 17.32 -11.19
C ARG A 100 11.86 18.72 -11.07
N MET A 101 11.29 19.58 -10.23
CA MET A 101 11.87 20.91 -9.95
C MET A 101 13.23 20.79 -9.27
N ARG A 102 13.36 19.90 -8.28
CA ARG A 102 14.61 19.64 -7.57
C ARG A 102 15.72 19.22 -8.52
N LEU A 103 15.45 18.27 -9.42
CA LEU A 103 16.43 17.79 -10.40
C LEU A 103 16.91 18.91 -11.33
N VAL A 104 16.01 19.73 -11.85
CA VAL A 104 16.40 20.88 -12.71
C VAL A 104 17.21 21.91 -11.91
N SER A 105 16.82 22.17 -10.67
CA SER A 105 17.51 23.08 -9.76
C SER A 105 18.95 22.63 -9.51
N GLU A 106 19.15 21.34 -9.21
CA GLU A 106 20.47 20.75 -8.95
C GLU A 106 21.31 20.62 -10.23
N GLU A 107 20.75 20.15 -11.33
CA GLU A 107 21.45 19.97 -12.61
C GLU A 107 21.98 21.30 -13.19
N HIS A 108 21.28 22.42 -12.93
CA HIS A 108 21.58 23.73 -13.50
C HIS A 108 21.98 24.79 -12.48
N GLU A 109 22.20 24.39 -11.22
CA GLU A 109 22.59 25.28 -10.11
C GLU A 109 21.63 26.48 -9.91
N ILE A 110 20.35 26.31 -10.25
CA ILE A 110 19.31 27.34 -10.06
C ILE A 110 18.82 27.24 -8.62
N PRO A 111 18.83 28.33 -7.81
CA PRO A 111 18.34 28.27 -6.44
C PRO A 111 16.87 27.80 -6.35
N SER A 112 16.58 26.86 -5.44
CA SER A 112 15.28 26.16 -5.35
C SER A 112 14.07 27.08 -5.17
N PHE A 113 14.25 28.27 -4.57
CA PHE A 113 13.18 29.26 -4.39
C PHE A 113 12.80 29.98 -5.70
N ARG A 114 13.59 29.87 -6.77
CA ARG A 114 13.29 30.48 -8.08
C ARG A 114 12.39 29.59 -8.92
N VAL A 115 11.21 29.28 -8.39
CA VAL A 115 10.27 28.31 -8.96
C VAL A 115 9.90 28.62 -10.42
N GLN A 116 9.67 29.88 -10.77
CA GLN A 116 9.32 30.27 -12.14
C GLN A 116 10.48 30.01 -13.12
N GLU A 117 11.72 30.29 -12.73
CA GLU A 117 12.91 30.05 -13.54
C GLU A 117 13.04 28.54 -13.83
N ILE A 118 12.94 27.72 -12.79
CA ILE A 118 12.98 26.25 -12.87
C ILE A 118 11.85 25.70 -13.76
N ALA A 119 10.60 26.11 -13.51
CA ALA A 119 9.44 25.61 -14.25
C ALA A 119 9.45 26.01 -15.73
N SER A 120 10.04 27.16 -16.07
CA SER A 120 10.22 27.61 -17.46
C SER A 120 11.42 26.95 -18.15
N HIS A 121 12.29 26.27 -17.40
CA HIS A 121 13.49 25.68 -17.96
C HIS A 121 13.14 24.49 -18.88
N ARG A 122 13.79 24.42 -20.04
CA ARG A 122 13.49 23.42 -21.06
C ARG A 122 13.66 21.98 -20.54
N ARG A 123 14.61 21.75 -19.64
CA ARG A 123 14.82 20.45 -18.97
C ARG A 123 13.63 19.99 -18.14
N PHE A 124 12.89 20.92 -17.52
CA PHE A 124 11.70 20.60 -16.73
C PHE A 124 10.63 19.90 -17.60
N GLU A 125 10.39 20.45 -18.79
CA GLU A 125 9.47 19.86 -19.76
C GLU A 125 9.99 18.55 -20.35
N GLN A 126 11.30 18.46 -20.62
CA GLN A 126 11.91 17.21 -21.07
C GLN A 126 11.68 16.08 -20.06
N LEU A 127 11.95 16.33 -18.78
CA LEU A 127 11.75 15.35 -17.70
C LEU A 127 10.28 14.96 -17.54
N ARG A 128 9.35 15.90 -17.79
CA ARG A 128 7.90 15.57 -17.81
C ARG A 128 7.63 14.53 -18.89
N LEU A 129 8.10 14.73 -20.12
CA LEU A 129 7.89 13.84 -21.26
C LEU A 129 8.63 12.50 -21.10
N THR A 130 9.81 12.49 -20.49
CA THR A 130 10.60 11.26 -20.26
C THR A 130 10.33 10.59 -18.92
N SER A 131 9.20 10.90 -18.27
CA SER A 131 8.74 10.17 -17.09
C SER A 131 7.94 8.91 -17.47
N LEU A 132 8.18 7.81 -16.76
CA LEU A 132 7.47 6.53 -16.89
C LEU A 132 6.84 6.15 -15.54
N TYR A 133 5.56 5.82 -15.51
CA TYR A 133 4.78 5.47 -14.33
C TYR A 133 4.30 4.01 -14.43
N LEU A 134 4.73 3.16 -13.50
CA LEU A 134 4.41 1.74 -13.47
C LEU A 134 3.65 1.36 -12.21
N GLY A 135 2.44 0.81 -12.37
CA GLY A 135 1.66 0.25 -11.27
C GLY A 135 2.24 -1.09 -10.79
N LEU A 136 2.53 -1.19 -9.50
CA LEU A 136 3.08 -2.40 -8.90
C LEU A 136 2.01 -3.36 -8.35
N SER A 137 0.78 -2.88 -8.17
CA SER A 137 -0.37 -3.68 -7.71
C SER A 137 -1.67 -3.13 -8.31
N ASP A 138 -2.77 -3.88 -8.17
CA ASP A 138 -4.11 -3.35 -8.55
C ASP A 138 -4.51 -2.13 -7.71
N GLY A 139 -3.89 -1.94 -6.54
CA GLY A 139 -4.09 -0.80 -5.66
C GLY A 139 -3.30 0.45 -6.06
N ALA A 140 -2.39 0.35 -7.05
CA ALA A 140 -1.50 1.44 -7.45
C ALA A 140 -2.22 2.71 -7.96
N ARG A 141 -3.52 2.65 -8.28
CA ARG A 141 -4.37 3.81 -8.65
C ARG A 141 -3.77 4.69 -9.75
N THR A 142 -3.03 4.09 -10.69
CA THR A 142 -2.42 4.76 -11.85
C THR A 142 -3.42 5.61 -12.65
N ASN A 143 -4.65 5.12 -12.84
CA ASN A 143 -5.71 5.88 -13.51
C ASN A 143 -6.12 7.16 -12.78
N GLU A 144 -6.12 7.13 -11.44
CA GLU A 144 -6.45 8.29 -10.62
C GLU A 144 -5.30 9.30 -10.64
N LEU A 145 -4.05 8.83 -10.52
CA LEU A 145 -2.87 9.68 -10.66
C LEU A 145 -2.84 10.40 -12.03
N ARG A 146 -3.12 9.66 -13.12
CA ARG A 146 -3.19 10.25 -14.46
C ARG A 146 -4.22 11.37 -14.54
N ARG A 147 -5.41 11.19 -13.93
CA ARG A 147 -6.43 12.25 -13.89
C ARG A 147 -5.99 13.43 -13.04
N ALA A 148 -5.33 13.18 -11.92
CA ALA A 148 -4.82 14.23 -11.03
C ALA A 148 -3.69 15.07 -11.66
N SER A 149 -3.03 14.54 -12.70
CA SER A 149 -2.04 15.28 -13.48
C SER A 149 -2.63 16.30 -14.45
N ASP A 150 -3.95 16.44 -14.53
CA ASP A 150 -4.64 17.38 -15.44
C ASP A 150 -4.24 17.26 -16.91
N GLY A 151 -3.83 16.04 -17.34
CA GLY A 151 -3.41 15.75 -18.71
C GLY A 151 -1.89 15.76 -18.93
N ASP A 152 -1.09 16.09 -17.91
CA ASP A 152 0.37 16.10 -18.02
C ASP A 152 0.99 14.70 -18.16
N ILE A 153 0.29 13.64 -17.73
CA ILE A 153 0.71 12.25 -17.94
C ILE A 153 -0.02 11.68 -19.15
N GLY A 154 0.74 11.42 -20.22
CA GLY A 154 0.26 10.74 -21.42
C GLY A 154 0.00 9.24 -21.24
N ASN A 155 -0.66 8.61 -22.21
CA ASN A 155 -0.93 7.16 -22.20
C ASN A 155 0.34 6.33 -22.36
N GLU A 156 1.27 6.86 -23.13
CA GLU A 156 2.59 6.31 -23.43
C GLU A 156 3.54 6.34 -22.23
N GLN A 157 3.18 7.09 -21.19
CA GLN A 157 3.98 7.27 -19.98
C GLN A 157 3.49 6.39 -18.83
N ILE A 158 2.32 5.79 -18.91
CA ILE A 158 1.71 5.10 -17.77
C ILE A 158 1.25 3.69 -18.11
N TRP A 159 1.61 2.75 -17.26
CA TRP A 159 1.21 1.36 -17.38
C TRP A 159 0.72 0.82 -16.03
N GLN A 160 -0.41 0.10 -16.05
CA GLN A 160 -1.05 -0.39 -14.83
C GLN A 160 -0.30 -1.59 -14.20
N ALA A 161 0.59 -2.22 -14.95
CA ALA A 161 1.40 -3.33 -14.48
C ALA A 161 2.89 -2.97 -14.53
N TYR A 162 3.70 -3.67 -13.75
CA TYR A 162 5.16 -3.63 -13.86
C TYR A 162 5.68 -4.69 -14.84
N GLU A 163 4.79 -5.57 -15.29
CA GLU A 163 5.04 -6.52 -16.36
C GLU A 163 4.78 -5.84 -17.70
N LEU A 164 5.84 -5.31 -18.27
CA LEU A 164 5.85 -4.85 -19.65
C LEU A 164 6.12 -6.07 -20.54
N GLY A 165 5.40 -6.22 -21.65
CA GLY A 165 5.80 -7.10 -22.76
C GLY A 165 6.78 -6.38 -23.70
N ASP A 166 7.50 -7.11 -24.56
CA ASP A 166 8.45 -6.51 -25.51
C ASP A 166 7.73 -5.58 -26.49
N GLU A 167 6.58 -6.02 -27.00
CA GLU A 167 5.69 -5.22 -27.85
C GLU A 167 5.27 -3.91 -27.17
N LYS A 168 4.78 -4.00 -25.93
CA LYS A 168 4.34 -2.81 -25.19
C LYS A 168 5.49 -1.84 -24.90
N ALA A 169 6.67 -2.34 -24.57
CA ALA A 169 7.86 -1.52 -24.37
C ALA A 169 8.26 -0.78 -25.66
N GLY A 170 8.24 -1.48 -26.80
CA GLY A 170 8.49 -0.90 -28.12
C GLY A 170 7.50 0.21 -28.49
N ASP A 171 6.21 -0.01 -28.24
CA ASP A 171 5.17 1.00 -28.46
C ASP A 171 5.39 2.25 -27.61
N MET A 172 5.70 2.08 -26.32
CA MET A 172 5.97 3.21 -25.42
C MET A 172 7.19 4.04 -25.87
N LEU A 173 8.26 3.38 -26.33
CA LEU A 173 9.45 4.07 -26.85
C LEU A 173 9.18 4.79 -28.16
N LYS A 174 8.35 4.21 -29.04
CA LYS A 174 7.92 4.84 -30.29
C LYS A 174 7.10 6.11 -30.02
N ASP A 175 6.13 6.03 -29.12
CA ASP A 175 5.28 7.17 -28.76
C ASP A 175 6.08 8.25 -28.00
N LEU A 176 7.04 7.85 -27.16
CA LEU A 176 8.00 8.75 -26.54
C LEU A 176 8.82 9.51 -27.60
N LYS A 177 9.31 8.81 -28.64
CA LYS A 177 10.05 9.44 -29.75
C LYS A 177 9.23 10.55 -30.41
N ALA A 178 7.96 10.24 -30.71
CA ALA A 178 7.06 11.18 -31.36
C ALA A 178 6.80 12.40 -30.47
N SER A 179 6.55 12.18 -29.18
CA SER A 179 6.30 13.24 -28.21
C SER A 179 7.50 14.17 -28.03
N LEU A 180 8.71 13.60 -27.91
CA LEU A 180 9.95 14.37 -27.82
C LEU A 180 10.21 15.17 -29.10
N HIS A 181 10.02 14.56 -30.28
CA HIS A 181 10.17 15.26 -31.56
C HIS A 181 9.21 16.45 -31.68
N ASN A 182 7.94 16.26 -31.33
CA ASN A 182 6.92 17.32 -31.38
C ASN A 182 7.22 18.48 -30.42
N ALA A 183 7.82 18.19 -29.27
CA ALA A 183 8.29 19.18 -28.31
C ALA A 183 9.69 19.75 -28.65
N GLY A 184 10.26 19.41 -29.81
CA GLY A 184 11.54 19.90 -30.31
C GLY A 184 12.77 19.26 -29.68
N PHE A 185 12.61 18.21 -28.86
CA PHE A 185 13.70 17.41 -28.27
C PHE A 185 14.09 16.27 -29.22
N ALA A 186 14.81 16.57 -30.28
CA ALA A 186 15.29 15.52 -31.19
C ALA A 186 16.22 14.54 -30.43
N SER A 187 15.86 13.26 -30.41
CA SER A 187 16.68 12.17 -29.88
C SER A 187 16.65 10.99 -30.84
N GLU A 188 17.82 10.50 -31.24
CA GLU A 188 17.94 9.31 -32.09
C GLU A 188 17.53 8.04 -31.33
N ALA A 189 17.81 7.99 -30.03
CA ALA A 189 17.48 6.92 -29.11
C ALA A 189 16.71 7.48 -27.90
N PRO A 190 15.36 7.54 -27.95
CA PRO A 190 14.55 8.03 -26.85
C PRO A 190 14.60 7.04 -25.67
N HIS A 191 14.82 7.56 -24.47
CA HIS A 191 14.82 6.79 -23.23
C HIS A 191 13.99 7.52 -22.18
N PHE A 192 13.37 6.78 -21.26
CA PHE A 192 12.79 7.35 -20.07
C PHE A 192 13.89 7.69 -19.05
N ASN A 193 13.77 8.86 -18.40
CA ASN A 193 14.72 9.32 -17.39
C ASN A 193 14.17 9.19 -15.97
N LEU A 194 12.88 9.44 -15.75
CA LEU A 194 12.27 9.38 -14.41
C LEU A 194 11.32 8.20 -14.33
N ILE A 195 11.69 7.17 -13.57
CA ILE A 195 10.87 5.98 -13.40
C ILE A 195 10.15 6.04 -12.07
N TRP A 196 8.82 6.10 -12.10
CA TRP A 196 7.94 6.13 -10.95
C TRP A 196 7.24 4.78 -10.80
N LEU A 197 7.60 4.06 -9.75
CA LEU A 197 6.95 2.81 -9.36
C LEU A 197 5.89 3.13 -8.30
N LEU A 198 4.63 2.78 -8.57
CA LEU A 198 3.49 3.20 -7.77
C LEU A 198 2.84 1.98 -7.09
N ASP A 199 2.61 2.07 -5.78
CA ASP A 199 1.84 1.07 -5.03
C ASP A 199 1.09 1.73 -3.86
N ASP A 200 0.04 1.08 -3.35
CA ASP A 200 -0.79 1.67 -2.31
C ASP A 200 -0.27 1.44 -0.89
N PHE A 201 0.11 0.21 -0.57
CA PHE A 201 0.48 -0.20 0.77
C PHE A 201 1.67 -1.17 0.80
N SER A 202 2.55 -0.97 1.78
CA SER A 202 3.57 -1.96 2.14
C SER A 202 3.68 -2.12 3.66
N GLY A 203 3.42 -3.35 4.14
CA GLY A 203 3.55 -3.67 5.56
C GLY A 203 4.94 -4.15 5.96
N SER A 204 5.64 -4.92 5.11
CA SER A 204 6.96 -5.49 5.43
C SER A 204 8.05 -5.32 4.36
N GLY A 205 7.73 -4.79 3.18
CA GLY A 205 8.72 -4.61 2.11
C GLY A 205 9.13 -5.89 1.34
N ASN A 206 8.90 -7.09 1.89
CA ASN A 206 9.34 -8.37 1.32
C ASN A 206 8.86 -8.67 -0.11
N THR A 207 7.72 -8.12 -0.53
CA THR A 207 7.20 -8.26 -1.89
C THR A 207 8.04 -7.49 -2.91
N TYR A 208 8.57 -6.33 -2.52
CA TYR A 208 9.38 -5.49 -3.40
C TYR A 208 10.77 -6.08 -3.57
N ILE A 209 11.41 -6.43 -2.46
CA ILE A 209 12.74 -7.01 -2.48
C ILE A 209 13.03 -7.81 -1.21
N ARG A 210 13.80 -8.90 -1.37
CA ARG A 210 14.39 -9.70 -0.31
C ARG A 210 15.59 -10.47 -0.85
N TYR A 211 16.53 -10.83 0.00
CA TYR A 211 17.66 -11.66 -0.37
C TYR A 211 17.44 -13.11 0.02
N ASN A 212 17.56 -14.03 -0.93
CA ASN A 212 17.56 -15.46 -0.66
C ASN A 212 19.01 -15.93 -0.46
N GLY A 213 19.39 -16.22 0.78
CA GLY A 213 20.74 -16.66 1.12
C GLY A 213 21.12 -18.04 0.56
N ALA A 214 20.15 -18.95 0.39
CA ALA A 214 20.40 -20.28 -0.17
C ALA A 214 20.70 -20.21 -1.67
N GLU A 215 19.94 -19.40 -2.40
CA GLU A 215 20.11 -19.20 -3.85
C GLU A 215 21.09 -18.06 -4.19
N ARG A 216 21.58 -17.34 -3.18
CA ARG A 216 22.42 -16.14 -3.30
C ARG A 216 21.92 -15.13 -4.33
N ARG A 217 20.60 -14.87 -4.32
CA ARG A 217 19.97 -13.94 -5.27
C ARG A 217 18.91 -13.07 -4.61
N PHE A 218 18.73 -11.88 -5.16
CA PHE A 218 17.62 -11.01 -4.82
C PHE A 218 16.34 -11.50 -5.50
N GLN A 219 15.24 -11.52 -4.74
CA GLN A 219 13.91 -11.86 -5.21
C GLN A 219 12.96 -10.69 -4.93
N GLY A 220 11.88 -10.56 -5.72
CA GLY A 220 10.86 -9.53 -5.53
C GLY A 220 10.49 -8.84 -6.85
N LYS A 221 9.67 -7.79 -6.75
CA LYS A 221 9.29 -6.94 -7.90
C LYS A 221 10.48 -6.12 -8.41
N LEU A 222 11.27 -5.51 -7.52
CA LEU A 222 12.34 -4.58 -7.89
C LEU A 222 13.42 -5.22 -8.80
N PRO A 223 14.00 -6.40 -8.47
CA PRO A 223 14.99 -7.02 -9.35
C PRO A 223 14.46 -7.26 -10.77
N LYS A 224 13.20 -7.71 -10.90
CA LYS A 224 12.56 -7.95 -12.20
C LYS A 224 12.39 -6.65 -13.00
N ILE A 225 12.00 -5.56 -12.33
CA ILE A 225 11.77 -4.26 -12.96
C ILE A 225 13.08 -3.69 -13.48
N TYR A 226 14.11 -3.62 -12.64
CA TYR A 226 15.42 -3.09 -13.03
C TYR A 226 16.02 -3.87 -14.22
N GLN A 227 15.96 -5.20 -14.17
CA GLN A 227 16.39 -6.04 -15.28
C GLN A 227 15.64 -5.73 -16.58
N ARG A 228 14.31 -5.60 -16.53
CA ARG A 228 13.49 -5.30 -17.71
C ARG A 228 13.76 -3.91 -18.27
N LEU A 229 13.93 -2.90 -17.41
CA LEU A 229 14.23 -1.52 -17.84
C LEU A 229 15.53 -1.47 -18.65
N HIS A 230 16.57 -2.17 -18.18
CA HIS A 230 17.88 -2.23 -18.85
C HIS A 230 17.86 -3.12 -20.10
N GLN A 231 17.33 -4.34 -20.01
CA GLN A 231 17.33 -5.31 -21.13
C GLN A 231 16.59 -4.80 -22.36
N ARG A 232 15.62 -3.91 -22.17
CA ARG A 232 14.79 -3.38 -23.25
C ARG A 232 15.18 -1.99 -23.72
N GLY A 233 16.27 -1.43 -23.19
CA GLY A 233 16.68 -0.07 -23.50
C GLY A 233 15.60 0.96 -23.17
N MET A 234 14.80 0.72 -22.13
CA MET A 234 13.78 1.68 -21.69
C MET A 234 14.41 2.91 -21.04
N VAL A 235 15.62 2.74 -20.50
CA VAL A 235 16.40 3.76 -19.79
C VAL A 235 17.83 3.77 -20.32
N ASP A 236 18.48 4.93 -20.25
CA ASP A 236 19.94 5.01 -20.37
C ASP A 236 20.54 4.71 -18.98
N PRO A 237 21.32 3.61 -18.81
CA PRO A 237 21.94 3.26 -17.54
C PRO A 237 22.75 4.37 -16.88
N SER A 238 23.30 5.29 -17.68
CA SER A 238 24.10 6.41 -17.21
C SER A 238 23.25 7.54 -16.62
N HIS A 239 21.98 7.66 -17.07
CA HIS A 239 21.21 8.88 -16.94
C HIS A 239 19.71 8.66 -16.70
N TYR A 240 19.38 8.05 -15.56
CA TYR A 240 18.01 7.87 -15.09
C TYR A 240 17.93 7.87 -13.55
N GLU A 241 16.72 8.11 -13.03
CA GLU A 241 16.36 8.03 -11.62
C GLU A 241 15.17 7.07 -11.46
N VAL A 242 15.13 6.36 -10.33
CA VAL A 242 14.02 5.44 -9.99
C VAL A 242 13.45 5.80 -8.63
N PHE A 243 12.16 6.06 -8.61
CA PHE A 243 11.39 6.35 -7.41
C PHE A 243 10.41 5.22 -7.15
N LEU A 244 10.35 4.76 -5.91
CA LEU A 244 9.23 3.96 -5.41
C LEU A 244 8.33 4.87 -4.56
N MET A 245 7.15 5.18 -5.08
CA MET A 245 6.13 5.92 -4.36
C MET A 245 5.11 4.97 -3.76
N LEU A 246 5.04 4.96 -2.43
CA LEU A 246 4.03 4.24 -1.66
C LEU A 246 3.07 5.25 -1.05
N TYR A 247 1.76 5.08 -1.28
CA TYR A 247 0.78 5.98 -0.65
C TYR A 247 0.80 5.83 0.87
N THR A 248 0.95 4.60 1.37
CA THR A 248 1.25 4.33 2.77
C THR A 248 2.20 3.15 2.92
N ALA A 249 3.07 3.19 3.93
CA ALA A 249 3.95 2.08 4.27
C ALA A 249 4.34 2.16 5.74
N THR A 250 4.63 1.02 6.35
CA THR A 250 5.21 1.00 7.70
C THR A 250 6.66 1.45 7.66
N ARG A 251 7.16 2.00 8.78
CA ARG A 251 8.59 2.26 8.96
C ARG A 251 9.44 1.01 8.69
N GLN A 252 9.00 -0.15 9.21
CA GLN A 252 9.61 -1.45 8.94
C GLN A 252 9.76 -1.73 7.43
N ALA A 253 8.72 -1.46 6.63
CA ALA A 253 8.76 -1.69 5.19
C ALA A 253 9.70 -0.72 4.47
N ILE A 254 9.73 0.55 4.89
CA ILE A 254 10.62 1.58 4.33
C ILE A 254 12.06 1.13 4.52
N ASP A 255 12.46 0.90 5.77
CA ASP A 255 13.83 0.54 6.13
C ASP A 255 14.27 -0.76 5.44
N HIS A 256 13.37 -1.76 5.35
CA HIS A 256 13.64 -3.02 4.65
C HIS A 256 13.87 -2.80 3.15
N ILE A 257 13.02 -2.00 2.49
CA ILE A 257 13.15 -1.75 1.05
C ILE A 257 14.43 -0.96 0.77
N GLU A 258 14.70 0.10 1.51
CA GLU A 258 15.89 0.93 1.34
C GLU A 258 17.16 0.08 1.51
N TYR A 259 17.29 -0.65 2.60
CA TYR A 259 18.45 -1.50 2.88
C TYR A 259 18.72 -2.54 1.79
N TRP A 260 17.70 -3.28 1.36
CA TRP A 260 17.89 -4.34 0.37
C TRP A 260 18.02 -3.80 -1.06
N SER A 261 17.35 -2.69 -1.38
CA SER A 261 17.46 -2.07 -2.71
C SER A 261 18.82 -1.40 -2.91
N GLU A 262 19.40 -0.79 -1.87
CA GLU A 262 20.76 -0.23 -1.92
C GLU A 262 21.79 -1.31 -2.22
N ARG A 263 21.74 -2.44 -1.50
CA ARG A 263 22.63 -3.59 -1.75
C ARG A 263 22.44 -4.15 -3.17
N PHE A 264 21.19 -4.39 -3.56
CA PHE A 264 20.89 -4.92 -4.89
C PHE A 264 21.41 -4.01 -6.00
N THR A 265 21.13 -2.71 -5.91
CA THR A 265 21.54 -1.74 -6.94
C THR A 265 23.06 -1.60 -6.98
N THR A 266 23.74 -1.59 -5.83
CA THR A 266 25.20 -1.59 -5.75
C THR A 266 25.82 -2.84 -6.35
N ASP A 267 25.35 -4.03 -5.98
CA ASP A 267 25.88 -5.32 -6.45
C ASP A 267 25.76 -5.50 -7.97
N HIS A 268 24.78 -4.84 -8.59
CA HIS A 268 24.48 -4.97 -10.02
C HIS A 268 24.82 -3.72 -10.84
N GLY A 269 25.37 -2.66 -10.22
CA GLY A 269 25.69 -1.40 -10.90
C GLY A 269 24.46 -0.63 -11.41
N PHE A 270 23.30 -0.80 -10.78
CA PHE A 270 22.09 -0.05 -11.10
C PHE A 270 22.03 1.28 -10.34
N LYS A 271 21.21 2.21 -10.84
CA LYS A 271 20.93 3.45 -10.11
C LYS A 271 20.18 3.15 -8.79
N PRO A 272 20.56 3.81 -7.67
CA PRO A 272 19.88 3.65 -6.39
C PRO A 272 18.38 3.90 -6.49
N LEU A 273 17.61 3.17 -5.69
CA LEU A 273 16.17 3.40 -5.55
C LEU A 273 15.93 4.53 -4.56
N GLN A 274 15.03 5.45 -4.91
CA GLN A 274 14.57 6.51 -3.99
C GLN A 274 13.16 6.17 -3.49
N VAL A 275 13.02 5.85 -2.21
CA VAL A 275 11.70 5.56 -1.61
C VAL A 275 11.02 6.87 -1.20
N ARG A 276 9.73 7.01 -1.52
CA ARG A 276 8.88 8.14 -1.15
C ARG A 276 7.58 7.58 -0.58
N VAL A 277 7.26 7.95 0.66
CA VAL A 277 6.04 7.49 1.32
C VAL A 277 5.21 8.69 1.72
N LEU A 278 3.97 8.75 1.23
CA LEU A 278 3.09 9.90 1.45
C LEU A 278 2.56 9.91 2.89
N CYS A 279 2.15 8.75 3.39
CA CYS A 279 1.64 8.58 4.75
C CYS A 279 2.34 7.40 5.44
N PRO A 280 3.49 7.63 6.12
CA PRO A 280 4.18 6.58 6.85
C PRO A 280 3.37 6.13 8.08
N ILE A 281 3.45 4.85 8.41
CA ILE A 281 2.91 4.24 9.63
C ILE A 281 4.09 3.92 10.53
N GLU A 282 4.22 4.66 11.63
CA GLU A 282 5.33 4.53 12.55
C GLU A 282 5.19 3.30 13.48
N PRO A 283 6.30 2.80 14.07
CA PRO A 283 6.32 1.54 14.82
C PRO A 283 5.34 1.46 16.01
N GLU A 284 4.94 2.60 16.57
CA GLU A 284 4.02 2.70 17.71
C GLU A 284 2.60 2.22 17.38
N VAL A 285 2.25 2.15 16.09
CA VAL A 285 0.97 1.62 15.62
C VAL A 285 0.92 0.08 15.69
N SER A 286 2.07 -0.59 15.65
CA SER A 286 2.13 -2.05 15.72
C SER A 286 1.68 -2.55 17.10
N LEU A 287 0.85 -3.59 17.13
CA LEU A 287 0.35 -4.20 18.36
C LEU A 287 1.38 -5.07 19.08
N THR A 288 2.64 -5.05 18.65
CA THR A 288 3.78 -5.56 19.45
C THR A 288 4.40 -4.48 20.33
N THR A 289 4.12 -3.20 20.06
CA THR A 289 4.67 -2.04 20.76
C THR A 289 3.59 -1.44 21.67
N ASN A 290 3.89 -1.22 22.95
CA ASN A 290 2.98 -0.56 23.92
C ASN A 290 1.58 -1.22 24.09
N THR A 291 1.49 -2.53 23.90
CA THR A 291 0.22 -3.28 24.01
C THR A 291 -0.04 -3.75 25.44
N SER A 292 -1.29 -3.63 25.90
CA SER A 292 -1.70 -4.12 27.22
C SER A 292 -1.52 -5.65 27.35
N PRO A 293 -1.22 -6.19 28.54
CA PRO A 293 -1.09 -7.64 28.73
C PRO A 293 -2.34 -8.43 28.30
N ALA A 294 -3.52 -7.84 28.46
CA ALA A 294 -4.78 -8.45 28.04
C ALA A 294 -4.87 -8.58 26.51
N LEU A 295 -4.51 -7.53 25.76
CA LEU A 295 -4.51 -7.59 24.30
C LEU A 295 -3.39 -8.50 23.77
N GLN A 296 -2.23 -8.56 24.43
CA GLN A 296 -1.19 -9.54 24.09
C GLN A 296 -1.70 -10.98 24.27
N ALA A 297 -2.39 -11.27 25.38
CA ALA A 297 -2.99 -12.58 25.63
C ALA A 297 -4.07 -12.93 24.58
N LEU A 298 -4.90 -11.96 24.19
CA LEU A 298 -5.89 -12.12 23.13
C LEU A 298 -5.24 -12.50 21.79
N LEU A 299 -4.19 -11.77 21.38
CA LEU A 299 -3.48 -12.02 20.12
C LEU A 299 -2.73 -13.36 20.12
N ALA A 300 -2.20 -13.77 21.28
CA ALA A 300 -1.48 -15.04 21.43
C ALA A 300 -2.41 -16.25 21.57
N ASN A 301 -3.72 -16.06 21.71
CA ASN A 301 -4.65 -17.16 21.90
C ASN A 301 -4.81 -17.98 20.60
N PRO A 302 -4.42 -19.28 20.58
CA PRO A 302 -4.48 -20.09 19.38
C PRO A 302 -5.91 -20.34 18.88
N SER A 303 -6.91 -20.25 19.77
CA SER A 303 -8.33 -20.35 19.38
C SER A 303 -8.81 -19.16 18.53
N TYR A 304 -8.06 -18.06 18.52
CA TYR A 304 -8.41 -16.84 17.79
C TYR A 304 -7.66 -16.64 16.46
N SER A 305 -6.94 -17.66 16.02
CA SER A 305 -6.30 -17.68 14.71
C SER A 305 -6.47 -19.03 14.01
N ASN A 306 -6.21 -19.08 12.71
CA ASN A 306 -6.26 -20.32 11.96
C ASN A 306 -5.07 -20.42 11.01
N ASN A 307 -4.10 -21.26 11.36
CA ASN A 307 -2.86 -21.43 10.60
C ASN A 307 -3.06 -22.15 9.25
N SER A 308 -4.28 -22.56 8.88
CA SER A 308 -4.58 -23.04 7.51
C SER A 308 -4.38 -21.96 6.44
N VAL A 309 -4.21 -20.69 6.84
CA VAL A 309 -3.85 -19.58 5.94
C VAL A 309 -2.34 -19.48 5.68
N VAL A 310 -1.52 -20.22 6.42
CA VAL A 310 -0.05 -20.18 6.31
C VAL A 310 0.37 -21.05 5.13
N ASP A 311 0.48 -20.41 3.97
CA ASP A 311 0.98 -21.03 2.75
C ASP A 311 2.46 -20.70 2.50
N LYS A 312 3.00 -21.22 1.39
CA LYS A 312 4.39 -20.93 0.96
C LYS A 312 4.69 -19.43 0.83
N HIS A 313 3.68 -18.60 0.52
CA HIS A 313 3.85 -17.15 0.38
C HIS A 313 3.83 -16.46 1.73
N PHE A 314 3.04 -16.94 2.70
CA PHE A 314 3.03 -16.45 4.07
C PHE A 314 4.37 -16.71 4.76
N LEU A 315 4.94 -17.90 4.57
CA LEU A 315 6.23 -18.29 5.14
C LEU A 315 7.41 -17.41 4.67
N VAL A 316 7.28 -16.72 3.52
CA VAL A 316 8.27 -15.73 3.07
C VAL A 316 8.45 -14.59 4.09
N GLY A 317 7.44 -14.33 4.92
CA GLY A 317 7.50 -13.34 5.99
C GLY A 317 8.31 -13.81 7.20
N GLY A 318 8.70 -15.07 7.28
CA GLY A 318 9.48 -15.61 8.40
C GLY A 318 8.66 -15.95 9.65
N SER A 319 7.33 -16.03 9.53
CA SER A 319 6.42 -16.50 10.59
C SER A 319 5.63 -17.71 10.10
N ASP A 320 5.53 -18.74 10.93
CA ASP A 320 4.66 -19.90 10.79
C ASP A 320 3.32 -19.74 11.54
N GLU A 321 3.20 -18.67 12.34
CA GLU A 321 1.98 -18.31 13.05
C GLU A 321 1.25 -17.16 12.37
N ALA A 322 -0.06 -17.33 12.14
CA ALA A 322 -0.88 -16.34 11.44
C ALA A 322 -1.34 -15.17 12.33
N SER A 323 -1.33 -15.34 13.65
CA SER A 323 -1.93 -14.43 14.64
C SER A 323 -1.48 -12.98 14.48
N LEU A 324 -0.17 -12.75 14.40
CA LEU A 324 0.45 -11.43 14.24
C LEU A 324 0.54 -10.95 12.79
N GLY A 325 -0.02 -11.70 11.85
CA GLY A 325 0.03 -11.39 10.44
C GLY A 325 1.39 -11.64 9.79
N PHE A 326 1.41 -11.44 8.47
CA PHE A 326 2.57 -11.66 7.60
C PHE A 326 3.76 -10.82 8.05
N ALA A 327 4.91 -11.48 8.19
CA ALA A 327 6.16 -10.90 8.68
C ALA A 327 6.09 -10.29 10.10
N GLY A 328 5.13 -10.74 10.91
CA GLY A 328 5.01 -10.33 12.31
C GLY A 328 4.75 -8.84 12.50
N CYS A 329 4.22 -8.16 11.48
CA CYS A 329 4.00 -6.71 11.56
C CYS A 329 2.95 -6.32 12.62
N ALA A 330 2.04 -7.24 12.95
CA ALA A 330 1.00 -7.08 13.98
C ALA A 330 0.21 -5.78 13.84
N LEU A 331 -0.17 -5.43 12.60
CA LEU A 331 -0.81 -4.14 12.36
C LEU A 331 -2.31 -4.19 12.70
N PRO A 332 -2.88 -3.11 13.25
CA PRO A 332 -4.32 -2.92 13.35
C PRO A 332 -4.88 -2.21 12.09
N VAL A 333 -4.32 -2.47 10.91
CA VAL A 333 -4.60 -1.69 9.69
C VAL A 333 -5.64 -2.38 8.80
N VAL A 334 -6.57 -1.60 8.26
CA VAL A 334 -7.54 -2.04 7.24
C VAL A 334 -7.57 -1.03 6.11
N LEU A 335 -7.50 -1.49 4.86
CA LEU A 335 -7.69 -0.64 3.68
C LEU A 335 -9.11 -0.84 3.18
N GLY A 336 -9.77 0.24 2.75
CA GLY A 336 -11.17 0.19 2.33
C GLY A 336 -11.48 -0.86 1.25
N HIS A 337 -10.50 -1.21 0.42
CA HIS A 337 -10.67 -2.21 -0.64
C HIS A 337 -10.27 -3.64 -0.24
N ASN A 338 -9.45 -3.81 0.81
CA ASN A 338 -8.99 -5.10 1.32
C ASN A 338 -8.17 -4.97 2.63
N THR A 339 -8.30 -5.91 3.56
CA THR A 339 -7.41 -5.95 4.74
C THR A 339 -6.05 -6.59 4.39
N PRO A 340 -4.93 -5.91 4.66
CA PRO A 340 -3.60 -6.47 4.43
C PRO A 340 -3.35 -7.62 5.39
N ASN A 341 -2.70 -8.68 4.91
CA ASN A 341 -2.37 -9.84 5.75
C ASN A 341 -1.21 -9.55 6.71
N ASN A 342 -0.54 -8.38 6.59
CA ASN A 342 0.36 -7.84 7.62
C ASN A 342 -0.38 -7.42 8.90
N SER A 343 -1.69 -7.24 8.83
CA SER A 343 -2.50 -6.97 10.02
C SER A 343 -2.69 -8.22 10.86
N VAL A 344 -3.10 -8.06 12.11
CA VAL A 344 -3.42 -9.20 12.98
C VAL A 344 -4.57 -10.02 12.39
N TYR A 345 -4.49 -11.35 12.55
CA TYR A 345 -5.45 -12.30 11.97
C TYR A 345 -6.91 -11.96 12.33
N LEU A 346 -7.11 -11.47 13.55
CA LEU A 346 -8.39 -10.99 14.07
C LEU A 346 -9.11 -10.00 13.14
N LEU A 347 -8.38 -9.24 12.33
CA LEU A 347 -8.95 -8.29 11.38
C LEU A 347 -9.17 -8.90 10.00
N TRP A 348 -8.22 -9.68 9.46
CA TRP A 348 -8.25 -10.10 8.06
C TRP A 348 -8.65 -11.55 7.80
N GLY A 349 -8.76 -12.39 8.84
CA GLY A 349 -9.07 -13.81 8.75
C GLY A 349 -10.15 -14.10 7.69
N PRO A 350 -9.90 -14.93 6.67
CA PRO A 350 -10.86 -15.13 5.59
C PRO A 350 -12.18 -15.74 6.08
N GLU A 351 -13.29 -15.36 5.47
CA GLU A 351 -14.64 -15.74 5.93
C GLU A 351 -14.93 -17.26 5.88
N GLN A 352 -14.22 -17.99 5.01
CA GLN A 352 -14.30 -19.45 4.96
C GLN A 352 -13.66 -20.18 6.15
N PHE A 353 -12.87 -19.49 6.98
CA PHE A 353 -12.23 -20.07 8.15
C PHE A 353 -12.93 -19.61 9.44
N LYS A 354 -12.77 -20.41 10.50
CA LYS A 354 -13.17 -20.01 11.85
C LYS A 354 -11.94 -19.95 12.77
N PRO A 355 -11.80 -18.91 13.59
CA PRO A 355 -12.59 -17.68 13.49
C PRO A 355 -12.28 -16.91 12.19
N TYR A 356 -13.22 -16.10 11.71
CA TYR A 356 -12.98 -15.14 10.63
C TYR A 356 -12.70 -13.76 11.20
N GLY A 357 -12.02 -12.92 10.41
CA GLY A 357 -11.65 -11.57 10.80
C GLY A 357 -12.81 -10.58 10.70
N LEU A 358 -12.72 -9.46 11.42
CA LEU A 358 -13.75 -8.41 11.40
C LEU A 358 -13.95 -7.80 10.00
N PHE A 359 -12.85 -7.69 9.25
CA PHE A 359 -12.79 -7.23 7.87
C PHE A 359 -12.17 -8.33 6.99
N PRO A 360 -12.91 -9.40 6.68
CA PRO A 360 -12.35 -10.57 6.01
C PRO A 360 -11.62 -10.22 4.72
N ARG A 361 -10.45 -10.82 4.54
CA ARG A 361 -9.66 -10.73 3.32
C ARG A 361 -10.13 -11.78 2.32
N VAL A 362 -10.25 -11.36 1.05
CA VAL A 362 -10.33 -12.30 -0.08
C VAL A 362 -8.93 -12.43 -0.67
N SER A 363 -8.36 -13.64 -0.64
CA SER A 363 -7.08 -13.90 -1.29
C SER A 363 -7.25 -13.83 -2.80
N ARG A 364 -6.45 -12.97 -3.47
CA ARG A 364 -6.43 -12.84 -4.93
C ARG A 364 -5.71 -14.01 -5.63
N HIS A 365 -5.04 -14.88 -4.88
CA HIS A 365 -4.17 -15.95 -5.40
C HIS A 365 -4.66 -17.37 -5.10
N ARG A 366 -5.95 -17.57 -4.83
CA ARG A 366 -6.49 -18.93 -4.83
C ARG A 366 -6.63 -19.39 -6.28
N GLU A 367 -5.58 -20.07 -6.77
CA GLU A 367 -5.75 -21.06 -7.83
C GLU A 367 -6.82 -22.05 -7.32
N PHE A 368 -7.95 -22.09 -8.03
CA PHE A 368 -8.96 -23.12 -7.84
C PHE A 368 -8.57 -24.38 -8.62
#